data_AF-A0A1C5RS45-F1
#
_entry.id   AF-A0A1C5RS45-F1
#
_cell.length_a   1.000
_cell.length_b   1.000
_cell.length_c   1.000
_cell.angle_alpha   90.00
_cell.angle_beta   90.00
_cell.angle_gamma   90.00
#
_symmetry.space_group_name_H-M   'P 1'
#
loop_
_entity.id
_entity.type
_entity.pdbx_description
1 polymer ?
#
loop_
_entity_poly.entity_id
_entity_poly.type
_entity_poly.pdbx_seq_one_letter_code
_entity_poly.pdbx_strand_id
1 'polypeptide(L)' 'MKQYVTLDKRSKKAQREYYAKQRTTWGELNPVTRSVPSGKAYNRKKEKQRIGVEFRNGFDADFLRSLVLFIHFRTSESE' A
#
# COMPACT_ATOMS: atom_id res chain seq x y z
N MET A 1 -42.67 30.19 -10.61
CA MET A 1 -41.19 30.11 -10.59
C MET A 1 -40.77 28.68 -10.33
N LYS A 2 -39.77 28.13 -11.03
CA LYS A 2 -39.26 26.78 -10.72
C LYS A 2 -38.43 26.85 -9.43
N GLN A 3 -38.82 26.05 -8.44
CA GLN A 3 -38.09 25.95 -7.18
C GLN A 3 -36.71 25.35 -7.40
N TYR A 4 -35.70 25.87 -6.71
CA TYR A 4 -34.35 25.31 -6.77
C TYR A 4 -34.32 23.94 -6.11
N VAL A 5 -33.79 22.95 -6.82
CA VAL A 5 -33.56 21.59 -6.30
C VAL A 5 -32.06 21.34 -6.22
N THR A 6 -31.60 21.05 -5.01
CA THR A 6 -30.22 20.68 -4.70
C THR A 6 -29.83 19.39 -5.44
N LEU A 7 -28.55 19.21 -5.77
CA LEU A 7 -28.09 18.17 -6.68
C LEU A 7 -28.41 16.74 -6.20
N ASP A 8 -28.25 16.51 -4.89
CA ASP A 8 -28.57 15.28 -4.16
C ASP A 8 -30.04 14.85 -4.31
N LYS A 9 -30.96 15.82 -4.37
CA LYS A 9 -32.41 15.60 -4.46
C LYS A 9 -32.92 15.43 -5.90
N ARG A 10 -32.04 15.55 -6.90
CA ARG A 10 -32.41 15.33 -8.32
C ARG A 10 -32.48 13.85 -8.63
N SER A 11 -33.19 13.48 -9.70
CA SER A 11 -33.18 12.11 -10.21
C SER A 11 -31.76 11.68 -10.64
N LYS A 12 -31.46 10.38 -10.57
CA LYS A 12 -30.15 9.82 -10.99
C LYS A 12 -29.76 10.25 -12.42
N LYS A 13 -30.74 10.37 -13.32
CA LYS A 13 -30.54 10.84 -14.70
C LYS A 13 -30.04 12.29 -14.73
N ALA A 14 -30.73 13.19 -14.03
CA ALA A 14 -30.36 14.60 -13.98
C ALA A 14 -29.01 14.85 -13.30
N GLN A 15 -28.67 14.07 -12.27
CA GLN A 15 -27.33 14.10 -11.66
C GLN A 15 -26.25 13.69 -12.66
N ARG A 16 -26.48 12.61 -13.42
CA ARG A 16 -25.55 12.13 -14.44
C ARG A 16 -25.31 13.16 -15.53
N GLU A 17 -26.37 13.81 -16.02
CA GLU A 17 -26.28 14.89 -17.01
C GLU A 17 -25.50 16.10 -16.46
N TYR A 18 -25.72 16.48 -15.20
CA TYR A 18 -24.95 17.55 -14.55
C TYR A 18 -23.46 17.23 -14.53
N TYR A 19 -23.06 16.06 -14.00
CA TYR A 19 -21.66 15.68 -13.93
C TYR A 19 -21.05 15.42 -15.30
N ALA A 20 -21.82 14.95 -16.28
CA ALA A 20 -21.34 14.80 -17.66
C ALA A 20 -20.92 16.14 -18.26
N LYS A 21 -21.67 17.22 -17.98
CA LYS A 21 -21.32 18.59 -18.41
C LYS A 21 -20.08 19.14 -17.70
N GLN A 22 -19.83 18.73 -16.46
CA GLN A 22 -18.66 19.15 -15.67
C GLN A 22 -17.39 18.36 -16.03
N ARG A 23 -17.54 17.15 -16.59
CA ARG A 23 -16.38 16.34 -16.99
C ARG A 23 -15.68 16.99 -18.17
N THR A 24 -14.40 17.25 -17.99
CA THR A 24 -13.50 17.68 -19.08
C THR A 24 -12.79 16.44 -19.63
N THR A 25 -12.37 16.51 -20.90
CA THR A 25 -11.40 15.58 -21.46
C THR A 25 -10.11 15.65 -20.65
N TRP A 26 -9.24 14.66 -20.74
CA TRP A 26 -7.91 14.67 -20.09
C TRP A 26 -6.98 15.83 -20.54
N GLY A 27 -7.45 16.71 -21.43
CA GLY A 27 -6.69 17.85 -21.95
C GLY A 27 -5.56 17.38 -22.84
N GLU A 28 -4.36 17.86 -22.57
CA GLU A 28 -3.12 17.45 -23.25
C GLU A 28 -2.57 16.10 -22.72
N LEU A 29 -3.05 15.65 -21.55
CA LEU A 29 -2.62 14.38 -20.96
C LEU A 29 -3.34 13.20 -21.63
N ASN A 30 -2.61 12.43 -22.42
CA ASN A 30 -3.08 11.10 -22.82
C ASN A 30 -2.84 10.12 -21.66
N PRO A 31 -3.87 9.45 -21.09
CA PRO A 31 -3.68 8.48 -19.99
C PRO A 31 -2.73 7.33 -20.34
N VAL A 32 -2.46 7.09 -21.63
CA VAL A 32 -1.48 6.11 -22.14
C VAL A 32 -0.03 6.52 -21.86
N THR A 33 0.26 7.78 -21.46
CA THR A 33 1.62 8.20 -21.08
C THR A 33 2.08 7.68 -19.72
N ARG A 34 1.18 7.10 -18.91
CA ARG A 34 1.58 6.34 -17.72
C ARG A 34 2.13 4.97 -18.15
N SER A 35 3.29 4.98 -18.81
CA SER A 35 4.05 3.77 -19.10
C SER A 35 4.70 3.28 -17.81
N VAL A 36 4.39 2.04 -17.40
CA VAL A 36 5.11 1.39 -16.31
C VAL A 36 6.52 1.08 -16.83
N PRO A 37 7.59 1.54 -16.16
CA PRO A 37 8.96 1.48 -16.70
C PRO A 37 9.41 0.06 -17.05
N SER A 38 8.86 -0.97 -16.39
CA SER A 38 8.88 -2.33 -16.90
C SER A 38 7.76 -3.16 -16.25
N GLY A 39 7.13 -4.07 -17.01
CA GLY A 39 6.19 -5.06 -16.45
C GLY A 39 6.85 -6.08 -15.50
N LYS A 40 8.18 -6.03 -15.37
CA LYS A 40 9.00 -6.88 -14.49
C LYS A 40 9.47 -6.15 -13.22
N ALA A 41 9.11 -4.89 -13.03
CA ALA A 41 9.55 -4.09 -11.88
C ALA A 41 9.13 -4.73 -10.55
N TYR A 42 7.95 -5.34 -10.50
CA TYR A 42 7.46 -6.06 -9.34
C TYR A 42 7.46 -7.57 -9.57
N ASN A 43 8.37 -8.28 -8.89
CA ASN A 43 8.42 -9.74 -8.89
C ASN A 43 8.07 -10.29 -7.51
N ARG A 44 6.82 -10.73 -7.35
CA ARG A 44 6.28 -11.25 -6.08
C ARG A 44 7.07 -12.43 -5.50
N LYS A 45 7.71 -13.27 -6.34
CA LYS A 45 8.54 -14.39 -5.86
C LYS A 45 9.80 -13.87 -5.18
N LYS A 46 10.46 -12.88 -5.79
CA LYS A 46 11.65 -12.22 -5.24
C LYS A 46 11.34 -11.47 -3.94
N GLU A 47 10.19 -10.80 -3.89
CA GLU A 47 9.75 -10.07 -2.69
C GLU A 47 9.47 -11.00 -1.51
N LYS A 48 8.77 -12.13 -1.75
CA LYS A 48 8.57 -13.15 -0.71
C LYS A 48 9.88 -13.74 -0.20
N GLN A 49 10.86 -13.95 -1.08
CA GLN A 49 12.19 -14.40 -0.67
C GLN A 49 12.91 -13.36 0.18
N ARG A 50 12.86 -12.08 -0.18
CA ARG A 50 13.43 -10.99 0.64
C ARG A 50 12.83 -10.95 2.03
N ILE A 51 11.50 -10.92 2.12
CA ILE A 51 10.78 -10.91 3.39
C ILE A 51 11.13 -12.15 4.22
N GLY A 52 11.12 -13.34 3.61
CA GLY A 52 11.48 -14.58 4.31
C GLY A 52 12.93 -14.61 4.81
N VAL A 53 13.86 -14.02 4.07
CA VAL A 53 15.28 -13.90 4.47
C VAL A 53 15.43 -12.90 5.62
N GLU A 54 14.76 -11.75 5.55
CA GLU A 54 14.80 -10.74 6.62
C GLU A 54 14.18 -11.25 7.92
N PHE A 55 13.05 -11.96 7.85
CA PHE A 55 12.42 -12.59 9.01
C PHE A 55 13.31 -13.64 9.68
N ARG A 56 14.04 -14.44 8.88
CA ARG A 56 14.96 -15.44 9.43
C ARG A 56 16.16 -14.77 10.11
N ASN A 57 16.76 -13.78 9.46
CA ASN A 57 17.95 -13.11 9.98
C ASN A 57 17.66 -12.25 11.23
N GLY A 58 16.49 -11.61 11.31
CA GLY A 58 16.10 -10.82 12.49
C GLY A 58 15.75 -11.69 13.70
N PHE A 59 14.94 -12.74 13.48
CA PHE A 59 14.54 -13.65 14.55
C PHE A 59 15.73 -14.43 15.14
N ASP A 60 16.64 -14.94 14.29
CA ASP A 60 17.80 -15.71 14.73
C ASP A 60 18.81 -14.86 15.52
N ALA A 61 19.06 -13.61 15.10
CA ALA A 61 20.02 -12.74 15.77
C ALA A 61 19.58 -12.30 17.16
N ASP A 62 18.29 -11.99 17.33
CA ASP A 62 17.71 -11.57 18.61
C ASP A 62 17.55 -12.78 19.55
N PHE A 63 17.18 -13.95 19.02
CA PHE A 63 17.09 -15.19 19.79
C PHE A 63 18.44 -15.63 20.33
N LEU A 64 19.49 -15.63 19.50
CA LEU A 64 20.84 -16.01 19.94
C LEU A 64 21.43 -15.00 20.93
N ARG A 65 21.19 -13.69 20.74
CA ARG A 65 21.60 -12.67 21.72
C ARG A 65 20.92 -12.86 23.07
N SER A 66 19.61 -13.13 23.07
CA SER A 66 18.84 -13.41 24.28
C SER A 66 19.34 -14.67 24.99
N LEU A 67 19.60 -15.75 24.25
CA LEU A 67 20.11 -17.01 24.80
C LEU A 67 21.50 -16.84 25.43
N VAL A 68 22.40 -16.11 24.77
CA VAL A 68 23.75 -15.83 25.30
C VAL A 68 23.67 -14.99 26.57
N LEU A 69 22.82 -13.95 26.61
CA LEU A 69 22.60 -13.16 27.83
C LEU A 69 22.04 -14.01 28.97
N PHE A 70 21.09 -14.89 28.68
CA PHE A 70 20.49 -15.79 29.67
C PHE A 70 21.51 -16.77 30.26
N ILE A 71 22.37 -17.36 29.42
CA ILE A 71 23.44 -18.26 29.87
C ILE A 71 24.45 -17.51 30.74
N HIS A 72 24.85 -16.31 30.32
CA HIS A 72 25.81 -15.49 31.07
C HIS A 72 25.24 -15.08 32.44
N PHE A 73 23.98 -14.64 32.49
CA PHE A 73 23.27 -14.33 33.73
C PHE A 73 23.17 -15.54 34.68
N ARG A 74 22.85 -16.72 34.13
CA ARG A 74 22.76 -17.97 34.91
C ARG A 74 24.11 -18.43 35.47
N THR A 75 25.21 -18.08 34.81
CA THR A 75 26.56 -18.45 35.25
C THR A 75 27.06 -17.49 36.34
N SER A 76 26.68 -16.21 36.29
CA SER A 76 26.97 -15.23 37.35
C SER A 76 26.20 -15.45 38.65
N GLU A 77 25.16 -16.28 38.64
CA GLU A 77 24.33 -16.60 39.81
C GLU A 77 24.79 -17.88 40.54
N SER A 78 25.79 -18.58 39.99
CA SER A 78 26.33 -19.86 40.51
C SER A 78 27.73 -19.77 41.14
N GLU A 79 28.27 -18.55 41.28
CA GLU A 79 29.45 -18.23 42.11
C GLU A 79 29.01 -17.56 43.43
#